data_AF-A0A1A9WSJ5-F1
#
_entry.id   AF-A0A1A9WSJ5-F1
#
_cell.length_a   1.000
_cell.length_b   1.000
_cell.length_c   1.000
_cell.angle_alpha   90.00
_cell.angle_beta   90.00
_cell.angle_gamma   90.00
#
_symmetry.space_group_name_H-M   'P 1'
#
loop_
_entity.id
_entity.type
_entity.pdbx_description
1 polymer ?
#
loop_
_entity_poly.entity_id
_entity_poly.type
_entity_poly.pdbx_seq_one_letter_code
_entity_poly.pdbx_strand_id
1 'polypeptide(L)'
;MARRRALHALSGFRWCVIGLLWAYHSDIVPGKRYSAEECQALLESDLKAAMAVVDANVTVPLTESQKAALASFVYNVGSGAFVRSTLLKTLNAGDRAGACDEMRRWKYIDGKVSKGLNIVVLPTSEQPTMSSLEMVDYINAERKAKAEVEGLKFPYKKYRRLQHNNFMAKTSKVLGENQSTKFLADYTDEKGRTYPCYRFFKREACLMAMSYSYELQAQVFDHMTALEGGKDINLLDFLRTGRDGNQRDAKSCCSR
;
A
#
# COMPACT_ATOMS: atom_id res chain seq x y z
N MET A 1 -7.90 -12.58 -30.26
CA MET A 1 -6.97 -13.73 -30.16
C MET A 1 -5.83 -13.35 -29.23
N ALA A 2 -5.90 -13.82 -27.99
CA ALA A 2 -4.89 -13.62 -26.96
C ALA A 2 -3.70 -14.58 -27.20
N ARG A 3 -2.48 -14.06 -27.34
CA ARG A 3 -1.25 -14.88 -27.32
C ARG A 3 -0.55 -14.68 -25.98
N ARG A 4 -1.00 -15.42 -24.96
CA ARG A 4 -0.21 -15.66 -23.73
C ARG A 4 0.31 -17.09 -23.77
N ARG A 5 1.62 -17.26 -23.92
CA ARG A 5 2.32 -18.48 -23.49
C ARG A 5 3.24 -18.11 -22.34
N ALA A 6 3.13 -18.93 -21.30
CA ALA A 6 3.70 -18.76 -19.97
C ALA A 6 5.22 -18.59 -19.98
N LEU A 7 5.76 -17.83 -19.03
CA LEU A 7 7.10 -18.08 -18.53
C LEU A 7 7.15 -17.95 -17.01
N HIS A 8 7.72 -18.99 -16.42
CA HIS A 8 7.87 -19.26 -15.00
C HIS A 8 8.68 -18.18 -14.29
N ALA A 9 8.24 -17.87 -13.07
CA ALA A 9 9.00 -17.15 -12.07
C ALA A 9 10.18 -18.01 -11.56
N LEU A 10 11.39 -17.46 -11.59
CA LEU A 10 12.46 -17.85 -10.67
C LEU A 10 13.17 -16.59 -10.16
N SER A 11 13.40 -16.62 -8.87
CA SER A 11 13.87 -15.56 -7.97
C SER A 11 15.30 -15.07 -8.24
N GLY A 12 15.51 -13.76 -8.07
CA GLY A 12 16.81 -13.18 -7.74
C GLY A 12 17.58 -12.58 -8.91
N PHE A 13 17.99 -11.32 -8.73
CA PHE A 13 18.95 -10.57 -9.54
C PHE A 13 18.57 -10.16 -10.97
N ARG A 14 18.15 -8.89 -11.12
CA ARG A 14 18.51 -7.98 -12.22
C ARG A 14 18.51 -8.59 -13.63
N TRP A 15 17.36 -9.10 -14.05
CA TRP A 15 17.09 -9.37 -15.47
C TRP A 15 16.11 -8.30 -15.97
N CYS A 16 16.57 -7.51 -16.93
CA CYS A 16 15.71 -6.70 -17.79
C CYS A 16 14.53 -7.59 -18.20
N VAL A 17 13.28 -7.19 -17.92
CA VAL A 17 12.08 -8.01 -18.12
C VAL A 17 11.83 -8.14 -19.63
N ILE A 18 12.60 -9.02 -20.27
CA ILE A 18 12.58 -9.30 -21.72
C ILE A 18 11.27 -9.99 -22.14
N GLY A 19 10.38 -10.36 -21.20
CA GLY A 19 9.07 -10.91 -21.52
C GLY A 19 8.03 -9.89 -22.00
N LEU A 20 8.06 -8.65 -21.48
CA LEU A 20 7.08 -7.61 -21.82
C LEU A 20 7.56 -6.73 -22.99
N LEU A 21 8.86 -6.48 -23.07
CA LEU A 21 9.47 -5.64 -24.11
C LEU A 21 9.47 -6.30 -25.51
N TRP A 22 9.48 -7.63 -25.59
CA TRP A 22 9.46 -8.37 -26.86
C TRP A 22 8.23 -8.11 -27.73
N ALA A 23 7.13 -7.65 -27.12
CA ALA A 23 5.91 -7.30 -27.84
C ALA A 23 5.90 -5.86 -28.37
N TYR A 24 6.81 -5.00 -27.91
CA TYR A 24 6.78 -3.55 -28.17
C TYR A 24 7.95 -3.06 -29.04
N HIS A 25 9.10 -3.73 -28.98
CA HIS A 25 10.27 -3.43 -29.81
C HIS A 25 10.62 -4.63 -30.71
N SER A 26 10.47 -4.45 -32.03
CA SER A 26 10.88 -5.44 -33.05
C SER A 26 12.40 -5.70 -33.09
N ASP A 27 13.17 -4.82 -32.45
CA ASP A 27 14.63 -4.78 -32.54
C ASP A 27 15.31 -5.53 -31.38
N ILE A 28 14.53 -6.20 -30.52
CA ILE A 28 15.08 -6.96 -29.40
C ILE A 28 15.55 -8.32 -29.89
N VAL A 29 16.86 -8.54 -29.80
CA VAL A 29 17.50 -9.78 -30.22
C VAL A 29 17.26 -10.86 -29.16
N PRO A 30 16.63 -12.00 -29.52
CA PRO A 30 16.49 -13.15 -28.63
C PRO A 30 17.85 -13.57 -28.06
N GLY A 31 17.97 -13.68 -26.74
CA GLY A 31 19.18 -14.17 -26.08
C GLY A 31 20.33 -13.16 -25.90
N LYS A 32 20.18 -11.92 -26.36
CA LYS A 32 21.14 -10.84 -26.05
C LYS A 32 20.99 -10.42 -24.59
N ARG A 33 22.12 -10.26 -23.88
CA ARG A 33 22.17 -9.56 -22.58
C ARG A 33 22.40 -8.08 -22.85
N TYR A 34 21.46 -7.27 -22.41
CA TYR A 34 21.55 -5.81 -22.51
C TYR A 34 22.23 -5.23 -21.26
N SER A 35 23.01 -4.17 -21.44
CA SER A 35 23.60 -3.42 -20.32
C SER A 35 22.51 -2.62 -19.58
N ALA A 36 22.84 -2.10 -18.40
CA ALA A 36 21.90 -1.28 -17.64
C ALA A 36 21.51 -0.01 -18.40
N GLU A 37 22.48 0.59 -19.09
CA GLU A 37 22.32 1.78 -19.92
C GLU A 37 21.45 1.50 -21.15
N GLU A 38 21.65 0.36 -21.81
CA GLU A 38 20.79 -0.06 -22.94
C GLU A 38 19.34 -0.28 -22.49
N CYS A 39 19.11 -0.93 -21.33
CA CYS A 39 17.77 -1.12 -20.79
C CYS A 39 17.12 0.21 -20.37
N GLN A 40 17.90 1.16 -19.83
CA GLN A 40 17.39 2.48 -19.48
C GLN A 40 17.01 3.28 -20.72
N ALA A 41 17.83 3.25 -21.78
CA ALA A 41 17.52 3.94 -23.03
C ALA A 41 16.24 3.39 -23.70
N LEU A 42 16.03 2.08 -23.64
CA LEU A 42 14.79 1.46 -24.12
C LEU A 42 13.57 1.90 -23.30
N LEU A 43 13.70 1.90 -21.97
CA LEU A 43 12.63 2.36 -21.07
C LEU A 43 12.28 3.84 -21.31
N GLU A 44 13.28 4.70 -21.48
CA GLU A 44 13.08 6.11 -21.78
C GLU A 44 12.38 6.31 -23.13
N SER A 45 12.72 5.51 -24.14
CA SER A 45 12.05 5.50 -25.44
C SER A 45 10.57 5.11 -25.30
N ASP A 46 10.28 4.01 -24.60
CA ASP A 46 8.90 3.54 -24.38
C ASP A 46 8.06 4.55 -23.59
N LEU A 47 8.64 5.15 -22.54
CA LEU A 47 7.97 6.17 -21.74
C LEU A 47 7.70 7.43 -22.56
N LYS A 48 8.64 7.84 -23.41
CA LYS A 48 8.46 8.99 -24.31
C LYS A 48 7.33 8.75 -25.32
N ALA A 49 7.23 7.54 -25.87
CA ALA A 49 6.11 7.15 -26.73
C ALA A 49 4.78 7.18 -25.97
N ALA A 50 4.75 6.69 -24.73
CA ALA A 50 3.55 6.75 -23.88
C ALA A 50 3.13 8.19 -23.55
N MET A 51 4.09 9.07 -23.23
CA MET A 51 3.83 10.49 -23.00
C MET A 51 3.28 11.18 -24.24
N ALA A 52 3.83 10.90 -25.43
CA ALA A 52 3.33 11.45 -26.68
C ALA A 52 1.87 11.06 -26.96
N VAL A 53 1.47 9.84 -26.59
CA VAL A 53 0.07 9.39 -26.69
C VAL A 53 -0.84 10.17 -25.75
N VAL A 54 -0.39 10.43 -24.50
CA VAL A 54 -1.15 11.26 -23.55
C VAL A 54 -1.31 12.68 -24.09
N ASP A 55 -0.23 13.27 -24.58
CA ASP A 55 -0.22 14.66 -25.08
C ASP A 55 -1.08 14.85 -26.32
N ALA A 56 -1.13 13.85 -27.20
CA ALA A 56 -1.96 13.91 -28.40
C ALA A 56 -3.47 13.76 -28.12
N ASN A 57 -3.85 13.13 -27.00
CA ASN A 57 -5.24 12.72 -26.76
C ASN A 57 -5.91 13.44 -25.60
N VAL A 58 -5.16 13.97 -24.63
CA VAL A 58 -5.73 14.70 -23.50
C VAL A 58 -5.85 16.19 -23.86
N THR A 59 -7.07 16.71 -23.80
CA THR A 59 -7.38 18.10 -24.15
C THR A 59 -7.46 19.04 -22.95
N VAL A 60 -7.52 18.49 -21.73
CA VAL A 60 -7.61 19.26 -20.48
C VAL A 60 -6.22 19.55 -19.91
N PRO A 61 -6.00 20.71 -19.26
CA PRO A 61 -4.72 21.02 -18.64
C PRO A 61 -4.45 20.04 -17.49
N LEU A 62 -3.27 19.42 -17.47
CA LEU A 62 -2.82 18.47 -16.45
C LEU A 62 -1.58 19.01 -15.73
N THR A 63 -1.35 18.57 -14.49
CA THR A 63 -0.06 18.76 -13.82
C THR A 63 0.97 17.74 -14.34
N GLU A 64 2.26 18.04 -14.21
CA GLU A 64 3.33 17.11 -14.60
C GLU A 64 3.18 15.73 -13.96
N SER A 65 2.81 15.67 -12.67
CA SER A 65 2.57 14.41 -11.98
C SER A 65 1.36 13.64 -12.52
N GLN A 66 0.29 14.34 -12.92
CA GLN A 66 -0.88 13.70 -13.54
C GLN A 66 -0.54 13.16 -14.93
N LYS A 67 0.21 13.92 -15.72
CA LYS A 67 0.69 13.48 -17.03
C LYS A 67 1.59 12.24 -16.90
N ALA A 68 2.53 12.25 -15.94
CA ALA A 68 3.39 11.09 -15.66
C ALA A 68 2.59 9.85 -15.22
N ALA A 69 1.55 10.02 -14.39
CA ALA A 69 0.68 8.93 -13.98
C ALA A 69 -0.08 8.32 -15.17
N LEU A 70 -0.61 9.14 -16.07
CA LEU A 70 -1.27 8.67 -17.29
C LEU A 70 -0.29 8.00 -18.25
N ALA A 71 0.92 8.51 -18.40
CA ALA A 71 1.95 7.88 -19.22
C ALA A 71 2.35 6.49 -18.67
N SER A 72 2.48 6.36 -17.35
CA SER A 72 2.69 5.07 -16.69
C SER A 72 1.52 4.12 -16.90
N PHE A 73 0.29 4.63 -16.87
CA PHE A 73 -0.90 3.84 -17.17
C PHE A 73 -0.90 3.35 -18.63
N VAL A 74 -0.60 4.23 -19.59
CA VAL A 74 -0.47 3.89 -21.02
C VAL A 74 0.62 2.86 -21.27
N TYR A 75 1.76 2.95 -20.59
CA TYR A 75 2.84 1.97 -20.68
C TYR A 75 2.37 0.56 -20.25
N ASN A 76 1.55 0.47 -19.19
CA ASN A 76 1.04 -0.80 -18.69
C ASN A 76 -0.12 -1.39 -19.50
N VAL A 77 -1.06 -0.56 -19.95
CA VAL A 77 -2.33 -0.98 -20.57
C VAL A 77 -2.27 -0.95 -22.11
N GLY A 78 -1.36 -0.15 -22.66
CA GLY A 78 -1.19 0.08 -24.09
C GLY A 78 -1.96 1.29 -24.62
N SER A 79 -1.37 1.97 -25.60
CA SER A 79 -1.91 3.17 -26.24
C SER A 79 -3.31 2.97 -26.83
N GLY A 80 -3.54 1.89 -27.58
CA GLY A 80 -4.82 1.63 -28.22
C GLY A 80 -5.98 1.39 -27.24
N ALA A 81 -5.70 0.83 -26.06
CA ALA A 81 -6.71 0.63 -25.02
C ALA A 81 -6.99 1.94 -24.27
N PHE A 82 -5.96 2.76 -24.02
CA PHE A 82 -6.12 4.10 -23.43
C PHE A 82 -6.95 5.04 -24.31
N VAL A 83 -6.67 5.13 -25.61
CA VAL A 83 -7.39 6.03 -26.53
C VAL A 83 -8.89 5.70 -26.63
N ARG A 84 -9.26 4.43 -26.49
CA ARG A 84 -10.68 3.99 -26.51
C ARG A 84 -11.33 3.95 -25.13
N SER A 85 -10.59 4.27 -24.06
CA SER A 85 -11.06 4.11 -22.70
C SER A 85 -12.17 5.10 -22.33
N THR A 86 -13.05 4.66 -21.44
CA THR A 86 -13.98 5.53 -20.71
C THR A 86 -13.24 6.57 -19.88
N LEU A 87 -12.07 6.21 -19.32
CA LEU A 87 -11.18 7.11 -18.59
C LEU A 87 -10.85 8.37 -19.39
N LEU A 88 -10.35 8.23 -20.63
CA LEU A 88 -9.96 9.38 -21.46
C LEU A 88 -11.17 10.26 -21.79
N LYS A 89 -12.32 9.65 -22.08
CA LYS A 89 -13.58 10.38 -22.36
C LYS A 89 -14.01 11.22 -21.15
N THR A 90 -14.04 10.61 -19.96
CA THR A 90 -14.43 11.29 -18.72
C THR A 90 -13.43 12.39 -18.34
N LEU A 91 -12.12 12.14 -18.55
CA LEU A 91 -11.07 13.13 -18.31
C LEU A 91 -11.20 14.35 -19.22
N ASN A 92 -11.41 14.14 -20.52
CA ASN A 92 -11.57 15.23 -21.49
C ASN A 92 -12.90 15.98 -21.33
N ALA A 93 -13.91 15.36 -20.73
CA ALA A 93 -15.15 16.03 -20.30
C ALA A 93 -14.95 16.93 -19.06
N GLY A 94 -13.75 16.95 -18.47
CA GLY A 94 -13.42 17.76 -17.29
C GLY A 94 -13.75 17.07 -15.96
N ASP A 95 -14.33 15.86 -15.98
CA ASP A 95 -14.63 15.10 -14.77
C ASP A 95 -13.41 14.31 -14.29
N ARG A 96 -12.60 14.96 -13.46
CA ARG A 96 -11.38 14.38 -12.89
C ARG A 96 -11.67 13.30 -11.86
N ALA A 97 -12.78 13.41 -11.13
CA ALA A 97 -13.15 12.42 -10.11
C ALA A 97 -13.59 11.11 -10.79
N GLY A 98 -14.46 11.21 -11.79
CA GLY A 98 -14.87 10.07 -12.60
C GLY A 98 -13.70 9.41 -13.35
N ALA A 99 -12.73 10.19 -13.84
CA ALA A 99 -11.53 9.64 -14.47
C ALA A 99 -10.68 8.80 -13.48
N CYS A 100 -10.55 9.24 -12.22
CA CYS A 100 -9.88 8.47 -11.16
C CYS A 100 -10.59 7.15 -10.87
N ASP A 101 -11.93 7.16 -10.83
CA ASP A 101 -12.71 5.94 -10.60
C ASP A 101 -12.63 4.96 -11.78
N GLU A 102 -12.64 5.48 -13.00
CA GLU A 102 -12.39 4.68 -14.19
C GLU A 102 -11.01 4.03 -14.15
N MET A 103 -9.97 4.75 -13.70
CA MET A 103 -8.62 4.18 -13.54
C MET A 103 -8.59 3.01 -12.56
N ARG A 104 -9.38 3.05 -11.47
CA ARG A 104 -9.51 1.94 -10.50
C ARG A 104 -10.16 0.69 -11.09
N ARG A 105 -10.94 0.81 -12.16
CA ARG A 105 -11.60 -0.33 -12.82
C ARG A 105 -10.62 -1.18 -13.64
N TRP A 106 -9.47 -0.62 -14.02
CA TRP A 106 -8.40 -1.31 -14.75
C TRP A 106 -7.57 -2.23 -13.85
N LYS A 107 -8.24 -3.06 -13.04
CA LYS A 107 -7.63 -4.09 -12.19
C LYS A 107 -7.86 -5.51 -12.71
N TYR A 108 -8.72 -5.68 -13.71
CA TYR A 108 -9.11 -6.99 -14.24
C TYR A 108 -8.33 -7.33 -15.51
N ILE A 109 -7.79 -8.54 -15.56
CA ILE A 109 -7.24 -9.18 -16.76
C ILE A 109 -7.99 -10.50 -16.92
N ASP A 110 -8.69 -10.69 -18.04
CA ASP A 110 -9.44 -11.92 -18.34
C ASP A 110 -10.46 -12.29 -17.24
N GLY A 111 -11.19 -11.28 -16.74
CA GLY A 111 -12.17 -11.44 -15.66
C GLY A 111 -11.58 -11.68 -14.26
N LYS A 112 -10.26 -11.77 -14.11
CA LYS A 112 -9.57 -11.97 -12.83
C LYS A 112 -8.80 -10.73 -12.41
N VAL A 113 -8.84 -10.39 -11.12
CA VAL A 113 -8.06 -9.26 -10.59
C VAL A 113 -6.56 -9.57 -10.68
N SER A 114 -5.79 -8.70 -11.33
CA SER A 114 -4.34 -8.81 -11.46
C SER A 114 -3.65 -8.17 -10.27
N LYS A 115 -2.80 -8.93 -9.56
CA LYS A 115 -2.00 -8.41 -8.43
C LYS A 115 -1.08 -7.26 -8.83
N GLY A 116 -0.63 -7.20 -10.08
CA GLY A 116 0.30 -6.18 -10.58
C GLY A 116 -0.36 -4.87 -11.04
N LEU A 117 -1.69 -4.84 -11.24
CA LEU A 117 -2.42 -3.68 -11.76
C LEU A 117 -3.44 -3.12 -10.74
N ASN A 118 -3.54 -3.75 -9.56
CA ASN A 118 -4.41 -3.31 -8.48
C ASN A 118 -3.76 -2.10 -7.79
N ILE A 119 -4.07 -0.90 -8.27
CA ILE A 119 -3.71 0.35 -7.60
C ILE A 119 -4.65 0.51 -6.39
N VAL A 120 -4.27 -0.05 -5.25
CA VAL A 120 -4.96 0.22 -3.99
C VAL A 120 -4.50 1.59 -3.51
N VAL A 121 -5.21 2.63 -3.93
CA VAL A 121 -5.22 3.88 -3.16
C VAL A 121 -6.14 3.60 -1.98
N LEU A 122 -5.59 3.11 -0.87
CA LEU A 122 -6.33 3.09 0.38
C LEU A 122 -6.74 4.55 0.66
N PRO A 123 -8.05 4.89 0.79
CA PRO A 123 -8.41 6.17 1.35
C PRO A 123 -7.73 6.27 2.72
N THR A 124 -7.07 7.40 2.97
CA THR A 124 -6.25 7.66 4.16
C THR A 124 -7.00 7.49 5.49
N SER A 125 -8.33 7.31 5.47
CA SER A 125 -9.19 7.11 6.63
C SER A 125 -9.29 5.66 7.13
N GLU A 126 -8.83 4.65 6.38
CA GLU A 126 -8.99 3.24 6.76
C GLU A 126 -7.68 2.47 6.95
N GLN A 127 -6.54 3.14 6.94
CA GLN A 127 -5.27 2.48 7.21
C GLN A 127 -5.29 1.88 8.63
N PRO A 128 -4.90 0.61 8.81
CA PRO A 128 -4.80 0.02 10.13
C PRO A 128 -3.79 0.82 10.95
N THR A 129 -4.19 1.14 12.19
CA THR A 129 -3.34 1.84 13.15
C THR A 129 -3.12 0.93 14.35
N MET A 130 -1.98 1.11 15.00
CA MET A 130 -1.70 0.48 16.28
C MET A 130 -1.57 1.54 17.36
N SER A 131 -2.25 1.33 18.48
CA SER A 131 -2.20 2.23 19.61
C SER A 131 -0.89 2.10 20.39
N SER A 132 -0.51 3.17 21.11
CA SER A 132 0.64 3.12 22.01
C SER A 132 0.44 2.16 23.19
N LEU A 133 -0.81 1.83 23.55
CA LEU A 133 -1.12 0.83 24.56
C LEU A 133 -0.78 -0.57 24.06
N GLU A 134 -1.29 -0.93 22.88
CA GLU A 134 -0.96 -2.21 22.23
C GLU A 134 0.55 -2.37 22.04
N MET A 135 1.24 -1.30 21.63
CA MET A 135 2.70 -1.30 21.50
C MET A 135 3.41 -1.61 22.83
N VAL A 136 2.96 -1.01 23.93
CA VAL A 136 3.52 -1.25 25.27
C VAL A 136 3.28 -2.69 25.70
N ASP A 137 2.13 -3.27 25.36
CA ASP A 137 1.81 -4.66 25.67
C ASP A 137 2.69 -5.63 24.88
N TYR A 138 2.91 -5.41 23.58
CA TYR A 138 3.86 -6.19 22.78
C TYR A 138 5.28 -6.13 23.36
N ILE A 139 5.77 -4.94 23.72
CA ILE A 139 7.10 -4.78 24.31
C ILE A 139 7.21 -5.53 25.64
N ASN A 140 6.18 -5.44 26.49
CA ASN A 140 6.19 -6.11 27.78
C ASN A 140 6.06 -7.64 27.65
N ALA A 141 5.27 -8.12 26.68
CA ALA A 141 5.14 -9.54 26.38
C ALA A 141 6.48 -10.13 25.90
N GLU A 142 7.18 -9.45 24.99
CA GLU A 142 8.50 -9.88 24.53
C GLU A 142 9.53 -9.91 25.67
N ARG A 143 9.54 -8.87 26.52
CA ARG A 143 10.42 -8.83 27.70
C ARG A 143 10.12 -9.96 28.68
N LYS A 144 8.84 -10.29 28.88
CA LYS A 144 8.41 -11.40 29.71
C LYS A 144 8.89 -12.74 29.13
N ALA A 145 8.70 -12.96 27.83
CA ALA A 145 9.16 -14.17 27.15
C ALA A 145 10.69 -14.32 27.23
N LYS A 146 11.44 -13.24 27.02
CA LYS A 146 12.91 -13.23 27.18
C LYS A 146 13.34 -13.53 28.62
N ALA A 147 12.62 -13.02 29.62
CA ALA A 147 12.88 -13.34 31.03
C ALA A 147 12.64 -14.82 31.33
N GLU A 148 11.53 -15.38 30.86
CA GLU A 148 11.16 -16.79 31.09
C GLU A 148 12.15 -17.75 30.43
N VAL A 149 12.64 -17.45 29.23
CA VAL A 149 13.70 -18.22 28.55
C VAL A 149 14.99 -18.23 29.35
N GLU A 150 15.30 -17.13 30.05
CA GLU A 150 16.46 -17.04 30.95
C GLU A 150 16.17 -17.60 32.36
N GLY A 151 14.99 -18.17 32.61
CA GLY A 151 14.58 -18.69 33.91
C GLY A 151 14.32 -17.60 34.97
N LEU A 152 14.17 -16.34 34.55
CA LEU A 152 13.96 -15.18 35.42
C LEU A 152 12.47 -14.83 35.53
N LYS A 153 12.04 -14.42 36.72
CA LYS A 153 10.67 -13.94 36.96
C LYS A 153 10.48 -12.51 36.45
N PHE A 154 9.49 -12.27 35.59
CA PHE A 154 9.11 -10.92 35.16
C PHE A 154 8.17 -10.25 36.18
N PRO A 155 8.38 -8.97 36.55
CA PRO A 155 9.45 -8.07 36.13
C PRO A 155 10.77 -8.30 36.89
N TYR A 156 11.91 -8.20 36.17
CA TYR A 156 13.26 -8.35 36.73
C TYR A 156 14.15 -7.13 36.43
N LYS A 157 15.32 -7.02 37.10
CA LYS A 157 16.26 -5.88 36.93
C LYS A 157 16.67 -5.67 35.46
N LYS A 158 16.88 -6.76 34.72
CA LYS A 158 17.20 -6.80 33.29
C LYS A 158 15.98 -6.52 32.40
N TYR A 159 14.81 -7.05 32.76
CA TYR A 159 13.55 -6.91 32.03
C TYR A 159 12.52 -6.15 32.85
N ARG A 160 12.66 -4.83 32.92
CA ARG A 160 11.71 -3.96 33.64
C ARG A 160 10.42 -3.80 32.84
N ARG A 161 9.29 -3.74 33.53
CA ARG A 161 8.00 -3.40 32.92
C ARG A 161 8.04 -1.98 32.36
N LEU A 162 7.71 -1.83 31.08
CA LEU A 162 7.53 -0.54 30.44
C LEU A 162 6.15 0.01 30.83
N GLN A 163 6.14 1.26 31.31
CA GLN A 163 4.92 2.00 31.60
C GLN A 163 4.55 2.89 30.41
N HIS A 164 3.27 3.12 30.20
CA HIS A 164 2.76 3.93 29.08
C HIS A 164 3.35 5.34 29.06
N ASN A 165 3.44 6.02 30.21
CA ASN A 165 4.06 7.35 30.32
C ASN A 165 5.52 7.39 29.81
N ASN A 166 6.30 6.35 30.11
CA ASN A 166 7.69 6.25 29.66
C ASN A 166 7.79 6.04 28.14
N PHE A 167 6.82 5.32 27.56
CA PHE A 167 6.72 5.14 26.11
C PHE A 167 6.34 6.46 25.42
N MET A 168 5.36 7.20 25.98
CA MET A 168 4.94 8.51 25.45
C MET A 168 6.11 9.51 25.41
N ALA A 169 6.91 9.58 26.48
CA ALA A 169 8.09 10.45 26.56
C ALA A 169 9.22 10.06 25.58
N LYS A 170 9.31 8.78 25.21
CA LYS A 170 10.27 8.31 24.20
C LYS A 170 9.79 8.59 22.79
N THR A 171 8.48 8.53 22.54
CA THR A 171 7.87 8.70 21.21
C THR A 171 8.23 10.05 20.59
N SER A 172 8.14 11.13 21.36
CA SER A 172 8.52 12.47 20.88
C SER A 172 10.00 12.56 20.48
N LYS A 173 10.89 11.81 21.16
CA LYS A 173 12.32 11.76 20.84
C LYS A 173 12.63 10.93 19.59
N VAL A 174 11.89 9.85 19.36
CA VAL A 174 12.15 8.92 18.23
C VAL A 174 11.57 9.46 16.92
N LEU A 175 10.36 10.03 16.95
CA LEU A 175 9.69 10.54 15.75
C LEU A 175 9.97 12.03 15.51
N GLY A 176 10.44 12.75 16.52
CA GLY A 176 10.57 14.21 16.52
C GLY A 176 9.26 14.90 16.92
N GLU A 177 9.39 16.06 17.56
CA GLU A 177 8.26 16.80 18.16
C GLU A 177 7.16 17.09 17.13
N ASN A 178 7.54 17.60 15.95
CA ASN A 178 6.59 17.97 14.88
C ASN A 178 5.85 16.81 14.23
N GLN A 179 6.42 15.60 14.24
CA GLN A 179 5.76 14.41 13.67
C GLN A 179 4.94 13.70 14.72
N SER A 180 5.43 13.61 15.96
CA SER A 180 4.72 12.94 17.05
C SER A 180 3.33 13.51 17.29
N THR A 181 3.16 14.83 17.20
CA THR A 181 1.87 15.52 17.36
C THR A 181 0.82 15.08 16.35
N LYS A 182 1.22 14.62 15.16
CA LYS A 182 0.29 14.14 14.12
C LYS A 182 -0.38 12.82 14.46
N PHE A 183 0.23 12.06 15.36
CA PHE A 183 -0.23 10.73 15.76
C PHE A 183 -0.91 10.73 17.13
N LEU A 184 -1.06 11.90 17.76
CA LEU A 184 -1.76 12.03 19.04
C LEU A 184 -3.23 11.64 18.86
N ALA A 185 -3.70 10.83 19.79
CA ALA A 185 -5.09 10.42 19.90
C ALA A 185 -5.45 10.31 21.37
N ASP A 186 -6.73 10.14 21.67
CA ASP A 186 -7.19 9.86 23.02
C ASP A 186 -7.70 8.42 23.11
N TYR A 187 -7.56 7.81 24.28
CA TYR A 187 -8.25 6.56 24.63
C TYR A 187 -9.11 6.76 25.86
N THR A 188 -10.22 6.04 25.89
CA THR A 188 -11.13 6.00 27.03
C THR A 188 -10.95 4.67 27.73
N ASP A 189 -10.64 4.73 29.03
CA ASP A 189 -10.54 3.56 29.90
C ASP A 189 -11.94 2.97 30.18
N GLU A 190 -11.99 1.74 30.69
CA GLU A 190 -13.24 1.04 31.08
C GLU A 190 -14.10 1.85 32.06
N LYS A 191 -13.46 2.76 32.80
CA LYS A 191 -14.08 3.67 33.78
C LYS A 191 -14.56 5.00 33.17
N GLY A 192 -14.56 5.13 31.85
CA GLY A 192 -15.01 6.32 31.14
C GLY A 192 -14.07 7.53 31.24
N ARG A 193 -12.83 7.33 31.69
CA ARG A 193 -11.82 8.40 31.80
C ARG A 193 -10.99 8.45 30.53
N THR A 194 -10.78 9.66 30.01
CA THR A 194 -10.02 9.89 28.78
C THR A 194 -8.57 10.23 29.10
N TYR A 195 -7.64 9.60 28.38
CA TYR A 195 -6.20 9.80 28.53
C TYR A 195 -5.53 9.92 27.14
N PRO A 196 -4.45 10.71 27.02
CA PRO A 196 -3.74 10.85 25.75
C PRO A 196 -2.95 9.58 25.41
N CYS A 197 -2.97 9.19 24.14
CA CYS A 197 -2.19 8.11 23.56
C CYS A 197 -1.67 8.50 22.16
N TYR A 198 -1.01 7.56 21.50
CA TYR A 198 -0.65 7.70 20.08
C TYR A 198 -1.32 6.58 19.28
N ARG A 199 -1.67 6.87 18.03
CA ARG A 199 -2.05 5.89 17.01
C ARG A 199 -1.06 5.97 15.86
N PHE A 200 -0.26 4.92 15.70
CA PHE A 200 0.79 4.86 14.69
C PHE A 200 0.30 4.09 13.47
N PHE A 201 0.70 4.56 12.29
CA PHE A 201 0.65 3.73 11.08
C PHE A 201 1.85 2.78 11.06
N LYS A 202 1.82 1.84 10.12
CA LYS A 202 2.79 0.73 10.04
C LYS A 202 4.24 1.20 10.08
N ARG A 203 4.59 2.28 9.38
CA ARG A 203 5.96 2.81 9.33
C ARG A 203 6.43 3.29 10.71
N GLU A 204 5.62 4.12 11.37
CA GLU A 204 5.94 4.70 12.67
C GLU A 204 5.94 3.64 13.78
N ALA A 205 5.01 2.69 13.74
CA ALA A 205 4.98 1.55 14.66
C ALA A 205 6.27 0.72 14.55
N CYS A 206 6.74 0.46 13.33
CA CYS A 206 8.01 -0.24 13.11
C CYS A 206 9.21 0.56 13.61
N LEU A 207 9.26 1.88 13.37
CA LEU A 207 10.31 2.74 13.91
C LEU A 207 10.33 2.72 15.45
N MET A 208 9.15 2.72 16.08
CA MET A 208 9.05 2.57 17.53
C MET A 208 9.55 1.20 17.99
N ALA A 209 9.22 0.12 17.29
CA ALA A 209 9.69 -1.23 17.60
C ALA A 209 11.22 -1.35 17.52
N MET A 210 11.82 -0.83 16.45
CA MET A 210 13.26 -0.79 16.23
C MET A 210 14.02 -0.12 17.37
N SER A 211 13.41 0.88 18.00
CA SER A 211 14.00 1.57 19.15
C SER A 211 14.14 0.68 20.41
N TYR A 212 13.52 -0.51 20.41
CA TYR A 212 13.56 -1.48 21.51
C TYR A 212 14.25 -2.79 21.10
N SER A 213 13.87 -3.41 19.98
CA SER A 213 14.55 -4.60 19.43
C SER A 213 14.20 -4.83 17.95
N TYR A 214 15.05 -5.56 17.23
CA TYR A 214 14.77 -5.98 15.86
C TYR A 214 13.75 -7.12 15.80
N GLU A 215 13.71 -8.00 16.82
CA GLU A 215 12.72 -9.09 16.87
C GLU A 215 11.29 -8.55 17.03
N LEU A 216 11.13 -7.52 17.87
CA LEU A 216 9.85 -6.82 18.05
C LEU A 216 9.41 -6.14 16.76
N GLN A 217 10.35 -5.58 15.99
CA GLN A 217 10.03 -4.97 14.70
C GLN A 217 9.39 -5.98 13.75
N ALA A 218 9.94 -7.20 13.66
CA ALA A 218 9.35 -8.24 12.82
C ALA A 218 7.92 -8.58 13.27
N GLN A 219 7.70 -8.78 14.57
CA GLN A 219 6.38 -9.09 15.12
C GLN A 219 5.35 -7.97 14.87
N VAL A 220 5.73 -6.72 15.12
CA VAL A 220 4.87 -5.55 14.90
C VAL A 220 4.60 -5.36 13.41
N PHE A 221 5.60 -5.56 12.55
CA PHE A 221 5.43 -5.49 11.10
C PHE A 221 4.47 -6.57 10.60
N ASP A 222 4.63 -7.81 11.04
CA ASP A 222 3.75 -8.92 10.67
C ASP A 222 2.33 -8.70 11.15
N HIS A 223 2.14 -8.23 12.39
CA HIS A 223 0.84 -7.86 12.93
C HIS A 223 0.16 -6.76 12.10
N MET A 224 0.88 -5.68 11.79
CA MET A 224 0.34 -4.58 10.97
C MET A 224 0.07 -5.02 9.53
N THR A 225 0.92 -5.89 8.97
CA THR A 225 0.69 -6.47 7.63
C THR A 225 -0.52 -7.39 7.62
N ALA A 226 -0.77 -8.14 8.70
CA ALA A 226 -1.97 -8.96 8.84
C ALA A 226 -3.23 -8.10 8.98
N LEU A 227 -3.16 -6.93 9.61
CA LEU A 227 -4.27 -5.97 9.65
C LEU A 227 -4.51 -5.29 8.29
N GLU A 228 -3.46 -5.07 7.49
CA GLU A 228 -3.57 -4.59 6.11
C GLU A 228 -4.18 -5.68 5.20
N GLY A 229 -3.60 -6.88 5.22
CA GLY A 229 -4.06 -8.06 4.48
C GLY A 229 -5.32 -8.74 5.05
N GLY A 230 -5.84 -8.24 6.17
CA GLY A 230 -7.15 -8.63 6.72
C GLY A 230 -8.29 -7.75 6.22
N LYS A 231 -7.97 -6.56 5.69
CA LYS A 231 -8.92 -5.70 4.96
C LYS A 231 -8.91 -5.97 3.46
N ASP A 232 -7.78 -6.45 2.93
CA ASP A 232 -7.69 -6.99 1.58
C ASP A 232 -7.82 -8.51 1.60
N ILE A 233 -9.00 -9.01 1.18
CA ILE A 233 -9.45 -10.41 1.11
C ILE A 233 -10.36 -10.82 2.30
N ASN A 234 -11.67 -10.52 2.19
CA ASN A 234 -12.69 -11.31 2.88
C ASN A 234 -13.22 -12.40 1.92
N LEU A 235 -12.43 -13.45 1.76
CA LEU A 235 -12.74 -14.67 0.99
C LEU A 235 -13.73 -15.60 1.74
N LEU A 236 -14.33 -15.15 2.84
CA LEU A 236 -15.34 -15.93 3.56
C LEU A 236 -16.79 -15.57 3.22
N ASP A 237 -17.05 -14.57 2.37
CA ASP A 237 -18.43 -14.22 1.98
C ASP A 237 -18.93 -14.96 0.73
N PHE A 238 -18.11 -15.81 0.10
CA PHE A 238 -18.53 -16.55 -1.10
C PHE A 238 -19.18 -17.90 -0.84
N LEU A 239 -19.19 -18.45 0.38
CA LEU A 239 -19.69 -19.81 0.63
C LEU A 239 -20.39 -20.00 1.98
N ARG A 240 -21.28 -19.09 2.40
CA ARG A 240 -22.38 -19.50 3.31
C ARG A 240 -23.59 -18.56 3.30
N THR A 241 -24.67 -19.09 2.69
CA THR A 241 -26.10 -18.76 2.87
C THR A 241 -26.52 -17.33 2.51
N GLY A 242 -27.21 -17.05 1.40
CA GLY A 242 -28.41 -17.76 0.96
C GLY A 242 -29.54 -17.58 1.97
N ARG A 243 -30.28 -16.46 1.82
CA ARG A 243 -31.56 -16.03 2.41
C ARG A 243 -31.54 -14.82 3.36
N ASP A 244 -32.43 -13.90 2.98
CA ASP A 244 -33.23 -12.96 3.78
C ASP A 244 -32.67 -11.57 4.13
N GLY A 245 -33.19 -10.56 3.40
CA GLY A 245 -34.00 -9.53 4.07
C GLY A 245 -33.42 -8.12 4.26
N ASN A 246 -33.81 -7.23 3.35
CA ASN A 246 -34.40 -5.91 3.64
C ASN A 246 -33.51 -4.68 3.99
N GLN A 247 -33.39 -3.78 3.00
CA GLN A 247 -33.49 -2.32 3.04
C GLN A 247 -33.36 -1.59 4.40
N ARG A 248 -32.36 -0.68 4.52
CA ARG A 248 -32.57 0.77 4.75
C ARG A 248 -31.28 1.61 4.92
N ASP A 249 -31.32 2.78 4.29
CA ASP A 249 -30.70 4.05 4.68
C ASP A 249 -29.23 4.36 4.37
N ALA A 250 -28.97 4.63 3.08
CA ALA A 250 -27.98 5.60 2.64
C ALA A 250 -28.49 7.04 2.91
N LYS A 251 -28.04 7.68 4.00
CA LYS A 251 -28.14 9.14 4.19
C LYS A 251 -26.92 9.66 4.96
N SER A 252 -26.44 10.83 4.54
CA SER A 252 -25.38 11.67 5.15
C SER A 252 -23.95 11.26 4.72
N CYS A 253 -23.09 12.09 4.14
CA CYS A 253 -23.10 13.55 4.02
C CYS A 253 -22.14 14.00 2.89
N CYS A 254 -22.68 14.62 1.84
CA CYS A 254 -22.02 15.77 1.22
C CYS A 254 -22.34 16.95 2.16
N SER A 255 -21.32 17.62 2.69
CA SER A 255 -21.50 18.87 3.43
C SER A 255 -20.42 19.86 3.00
N ARG A 256 -20.93 20.88 2.31
CA ARG A 256 -20.33 22.17 1.93
C ARG A 256 -19.52 22.21 0.66
#